data_AF-A0A2A5MBF3-F1
#
_entry.id   AF-A0A2A5MBF3-F1
#
_cell.length_a   1.000
_cell.length_b   1.000
_cell.length_c   1.000
_cell.angle_alpha   90.00
_cell.angle_beta   90.00
_cell.angle_gamma   90.00
#
_symmetry.space_group_name_H-M   'P 1'
#
loop_
_entity.id
_entity.type
_entity.pdbx_description
1 polymer ?
#
loop_
_entity_poly.entity_id
_entity_poly.type
_entity_poly.pdbx_seq_one_letter_code
_entity_poly.pdbx_strand_id
1 'polypeptide(L)'
;MIVKFHPRGRGGGAGPVDYLLGKDRQREGATVLQGKPEEVRELIDASPYAKKYTSGVLSFAEAELPPGQREQIMASFERVLMPGLDKDQYSILWVEHTDKGRLELNF
;
A
#
# COMPACT_ATOMS: atom_id res chain seq x y z
N MET A 1 16.93 0.52 -0.25
CA MET A 1 15.51 0.89 -0.11
C MET A 1 15.35 2.40 0.12
N ILE A 2 14.43 3.05 -0.59
CA ILE A 2 13.98 4.43 -0.36
C ILE A 2 12.49 4.41 0.02
N VAL A 3 12.10 5.23 1.00
CA VAL A 3 10.69 5.43 1.39
C VAL A 3 10.19 6.75 0.82
N LYS A 4 9.03 6.75 0.15
CA LYS A 4 8.37 7.97 -0.32
C LYS A 4 6.90 8.00 0.06
N PHE A 5 6.49 9.05 0.77
CA PHE A 5 5.08 9.35 1.01
C PHE A 5 4.52 10.21 -0.12
N HIS A 6 3.28 9.92 -0.52
CA HIS A 6 2.60 10.69 -1.56
C HIS A 6 1.83 11.89 -0.96
N PRO A 7 1.90 13.10 -1.56
CA PRO A 7 1.11 14.25 -1.14
C PRO A 7 -0.36 14.15 -1.60
N ARG A 8 -0.93 12.94 -1.65
CA ARG A 8 -2.33 12.64 -2.00
C ARG A 8 -3.12 12.28 -0.74
N GLY A 9 -4.35 11.80 -0.85
CA GLY A 9 -5.11 11.36 0.34
C GLY A 9 -6.41 12.11 0.62
N ARG A 10 -6.85 13.03 -0.27
CA ARG A 10 -8.10 13.80 -0.09
C ARG A 10 -9.25 13.33 -0.99
N GLY A 11 -8.96 12.49 -1.99
CA GLY A 11 -9.95 11.94 -2.93
C GLY A 11 -10.62 10.67 -2.42
N GLY A 12 -11.54 10.13 -3.21
CA GLY A 12 -12.20 8.84 -2.95
C GLY A 12 -11.29 7.62 -3.18
N GLY A 13 -11.74 6.46 -2.71
CA GLY A 13 -10.99 5.21 -2.67
C GLY A 13 -10.73 4.58 -4.04
N ALA A 14 -11.55 4.88 -5.05
CA ALA A 14 -11.34 4.39 -6.41
C ALA A 14 -9.99 4.85 -6.99
N GLY A 15 -9.61 6.12 -6.76
CA GLY A 15 -8.36 6.69 -7.27
C GLY A 15 -7.10 5.90 -6.89
N PRO A 16 -6.81 5.66 -5.59
CA PRO A 16 -5.65 4.87 -5.18
C PRO A 16 -5.78 3.39 -5.58
N VAL A 17 -6.95 2.76 -5.46
CA VAL A 17 -7.10 1.33 -5.78
C VAL A 17 -6.95 1.06 -7.29
N ASP A 18 -7.56 1.87 -8.14
CA ASP A 18 -7.40 1.78 -9.59
C ASP A 18 -5.96 2.08 -10.02
N TYR A 19 -5.27 3.00 -9.32
CA TYR A 19 -3.85 3.21 -9.55
C TYR A 19 -3.04 1.96 -9.22
N LEU A 20 -3.29 1.30 -8.08
CA LEU A 20 -2.50 0.14 -7.67
C LEU A 20 -2.78 -1.11 -8.53
N LEU A 21 -4.04 -1.36 -8.90
CA LEU A 21 -4.46 -2.65 -9.46
C LEU A 21 -5.04 -2.55 -10.88
N GLY A 22 -5.18 -1.34 -11.42
CA GLY A 22 -5.94 -1.10 -12.64
C GLY A 22 -7.45 -1.13 -12.39
N LYS A 23 -8.21 -0.57 -13.34
CA LYS A 23 -9.68 -0.49 -13.26
C LYS A 23 -10.33 -1.87 -13.18
N ASP A 24 -9.78 -2.84 -13.91
CA ASP A 24 -10.28 -4.22 -13.96
C ASP A 24 -9.58 -5.16 -12.96
N ARG A 25 -8.78 -4.59 -12.04
CA ARG A 25 -7.98 -5.33 -11.03
C ARG A 25 -6.94 -6.29 -11.62
N GLN A 26 -6.55 -6.09 -12.87
CA GLN A 26 -5.65 -6.95 -13.64
C GLN A 26 -4.42 -6.21 -14.16
N ARG A 27 -3.90 -5.23 -13.39
CA ARG A 27 -2.64 -4.57 -13.74
C ARG A 27 -1.51 -5.58 -13.74
N GLU A 28 -0.85 -5.73 -14.89
CA GLU A 28 0.35 -6.55 -15.03
C GLU A 28 1.46 -6.09 -14.09
N GLY A 29 2.16 -7.04 -13.47
CA GLY A 29 3.22 -6.75 -12.51
C GLY A 29 2.72 -6.21 -11.16
N ALA A 30 1.41 -6.24 -10.88
CA ALA A 30 0.83 -5.88 -9.59
C ALA A 30 0.33 -7.11 -8.82
N THR A 31 0.75 -7.25 -7.56
CA THR A 31 0.31 -8.34 -6.68
C THR A 31 -0.14 -7.80 -5.34
N VAL A 32 -1.38 -8.12 -4.92
CA VAL A 32 -1.85 -7.80 -3.56
C VAL A 32 -1.16 -8.74 -2.57
N LEU A 33 -0.45 -8.14 -1.60
CA LEU A 33 0.30 -8.87 -0.58
C LEU A 33 -0.47 -8.96 0.74
N GLN A 34 -1.19 -7.89 1.11
CA GLN A 34 -1.94 -7.81 2.37
C GLN A 34 -3.11 -6.84 2.20
N GLY A 35 -4.21 -7.11 2.90
CA GLY A 35 -5.40 -6.28 2.88
C GLY A 35 -6.35 -6.61 1.73
N LYS A 36 -7.51 -5.94 1.73
CA LYS A 36 -8.57 -6.15 0.74
C LYS A 36 -8.85 -4.83 0.01
N PRO A 37 -8.65 -4.77 -1.31
CA PRO A 37 -8.76 -3.52 -2.05
C PRO A 37 -10.13 -2.84 -1.94
N GLU A 38 -11.22 -3.62 -2.04
CA GLU A 38 -12.57 -3.05 -1.97
C GLU A 38 -12.93 -2.58 -0.55
N GLU A 39 -12.51 -3.29 0.50
CA GLU A 39 -12.71 -2.82 1.88
C GLU A 39 -11.95 -1.50 2.14
N VAL A 40 -10.69 -1.39 1.66
CA VAL A 40 -9.92 -0.14 1.78
C VAL A 40 -10.57 0.99 1.00
N ARG A 41 -11.09 0.72 -0.19
CA ARG A 41 -11.84 1.71 -0.97
C ARG A 41 -13.06 2.22 -0.21
N GLU A 42 -13.88 1.32 0.33
CA GLU A 42 -15.08 1.67 1.08
C GLU A 42 -14.73 2.48 2.34
N LEU A 43 -13.67 2.11 3.06
CA LEU A 43 -13.18 2.87 4.22
C LEU A 43 -12.74 4.29 3.85
N ILE A 44 -12.05 4.47 2.72
CA ILE A 44 -11.66 5.80 2.22
C ILE A 44 -12.90 6.63 1.86
N ASP A 45 -13.86 6.02 1.17
CA ASP A 45 -15.07 6.69 0.73
C ASP A 45 -15.94 7.12 1.93
N ALA A 46 -16.03 6.27 2.96
CA ALA A 46 -16.75 6.54 4.20
C ALA A 46 -16.05 7.53 5.16
N SER A 47 -14.75 7.78 4.99
CA SER A 47 -13.99 8.66 5.89
C SER A 47 -14.52 10.11 5.84
N PRO A 48 -14.91 10.71 6.98
CA PRO A 48 -15.42 12.07 7.05
C PRO A 48 -14.32 13.14 7.07
N TYR A 49 -13.06 12.72 7.16
CA TYR A 49 -11.92 13.64 7.32
C TYR A 49 -11.44 14.19 5.97
N ALA A 50 -10.92 15.41 5.98
CA ALA A 50 -10.33 16.04 4.78
C ALA A 50 -9.13 15.25 4.22
N LYS A 51 -8.36 14.61 5.11
CA LYS A 51 -7.32 13.63 4.77
C LYS A 51 -7.88 12.25 5.09
N LYS A 52 -8.26 11.51 4.05
CA LYS A 52 -8.96 10.22 4.10
C LYS A 52 -8.01 9.02 4.19
N TYR A 53 -6.83 9.12 3.59
CA TYR A 53 -5.81 8.06 3.60
C TYR A 53 -4.39 8.62 3.49
N THR A 54 -3.43 7.82 3.93
CA THR A 54 -1.99 8.01 3.70
C THR A 54 -1.55 6.92 2.74
N SER A 55 -0.70 7.27 1.77
CA SER A 55 -0.11 6.28 0.87
C SER A 55 1.35 6.60 0.58
N GLY A 56 2.09 5.59 0.15
CA GLY A 56 3.50 5.69 -0.15
C GLY A 56 4.05 4.45 -0.83
N VAL A 57 5.36 4.41 -0.97
CA VAL A 57 6.07 3.29 -1.58
C VAL A 57 7.41 3.07 -0.89
N LEU A 58 7.74 1.80 -0.67
CA LEU A 58 9.08 1.30 -0.37
C LEU A 58 9.70 0.84 -1.68
N SER A 59 10.72 1.53 -2.16
CA SER A 59 11.36 1.24 -3.44
C SER A 59 12.74 0.62 -3.23
N PHE A 60 12.98 -0.53 -3.86
CA PHE A 60 14.19 -1.32 -3.69
C PHE A 60 15.10 -1.16 -4.92
N ALA A 61 16.42 -1.25 -4.69
CA ALA A 61 17.39 -1.31 -5.79
C ALA A 61 17.51 -2.76 -6.30
N GLU A 62 17.29 -3.70 -5.39
CA GLU A 62 17.21 -5.13 -5.61
C GLU A 62 15.97 -5.47 -6.44
N ALA A 63 16.12 -6.41 -7.37
CA ALA A 63 15.00 -6.91 -8.19
C ALA A 63 14.04 -7.78 -7.37
N GLU A 64 14.56 -8.49 -6.38
CA GLU A 64 13.82 -9.41 -5.52
C GLU A 64 14.35 -9.34 -4.09
N LEU A 65 13.51 -9.72 -3.12
CA LEU A 65 13.89 -9.84 -1.73
C LEU A 65 14.05 -11.32 -1.35
N PRO A 66 15.02 -11.66 -0.48
CA PRO A 66 15.10 -12.96 0.17
C PRO A 66 13.75 -13.42 0.75
N PRO A 67 13.47 -14.74 0.75
CA PRO A 67 12.24 -15.28 1.31
C PRO A 67 11.98 -14.78 2.75
N GLY A 68 10.76 -14.31 3.03
CA GLY A 68 10.37 -13.80 4.34
C GLY A 68 10.81 -12.36 4.65
N GLN A 69 11.75 -11.79 3.90
CA GLN A 69 12.23 -10.43 4.18
C GLN A 69 11.17 -9.38 3.84
N ARG A 70 10.36 -9.62 2.79
CA ARG A 70 9.25 -8.74 2.41
C ARG A 70 8.26 -8.56 3.57
N GLU A 71 7.82 -9.67 4.16
CA GLU A 71 6.85 -9.70 5.25
C GLU A 71 7.42 -9.05 6.52
N GLN A 72 8.69 -9.27 6.82
CA GLN A 72 9.39 -8.62 7.93
C GLN A 72 9.47 -7.10 7.75
N ILE A 73 9.79 -6.63 6.54
CA ILE A 73 9.86 -5.20 6.22
C ILE A 73 8.48 -4.56 6.35
N MET A 74 7.44 -5.15 5.75
CA MET A 74 6.05 -4.66 5.87
C MET A 74 5.62 -4.57 7.34
N ALA A 75 5.82 -5.64 8.11
CA ALA A 75 5.45 -5.68 9.52
C ALA A 75 6.26 -4.70 10.40
N SER A 76 7.54 -4.48 10.08
CA SER A 76 8.36 -3.49 10.79
C SER A 76 7.96 -2.07 10.42
N PHE A 77 7.64 -1.82 9.14
CA PHE A 77 7.23 -0.52 8.65
C PHE A 77 5.91 -0.09 9.28
N GLU A 78 4.93 -1.00 9.34
CA GLU A 78 3.63 -0.72 9.97
C GLU A 78 3.77 -0.39 11.47
N ARG A 79 4.62 -1.11 12.21
CA ARG A 79 4.88 -0.81 13.63
C ARG A 79 5.49 0.57 13.86
N VAL A 80 6.30 1.06 12.92
CA VAL A 80 6.87 2.41 12.98
C VAL A 80 5.83 3.47 12.61
N LEU A 81 4.97 3.19 11.62
CA LEU A 81 3.99 4.16 11.13
C LEU A 81 2.77 4.30 12.07
N MET A 82 2.40 3.21 12.75
CA MET A 82 1.21 3.11 13.60
C MET A 82 1.61 2.76 15.05
N PRO A 83 2.38 3.62 15.75
CA PRO A 83 2.85 3.29 17.09
C PRO A 83 1.68 3.16 18.06
N GLY A 84 1.63 2.04 18.78
CA GLY A 84 0.60 1.77 19.80
C GLY A 84 -0.75 1.33 19.25
N LEU A 85 -0.86 1.03 17.95
CA LEU A 85 -2.04 0.39 17.37
C LEU A 85 -1.77 -1.09 17.09
N ASP A 86 -2.72 -1.93 17.50
CA ASP A 86 -2.78 -3.33 17.10
C ASP A 86 -3.34 -3.47 15.67
N LYS A 87 -3.08 -4.63 15.04
CA LYS A 87 -3.41 -4.90 13.63
C LYS A 87 -4.90 -4.82 13.30
N ASP A 88 -5.77 -4.95 14.31
CA ASP A 88 -7.22 -4.82 14.19
C ASP A 88 -7.74 -3.39 14.36
N GLN A 89 -6.86 -2.45 14.72
CA GLN A 89 -7.20 -1.04 14.93
C GLN A 89 -6.94 -0.14 13.71
N TYR A 90 -6.39 -0.70 12.62
CA TYR A 90 -6.18 0.02 11.37
C TYR A 90 -6.36 -0.89 10.16
N SER A 91 -6.55 -0.28 8.99
CA SER A 91 -6.58 -0.97 7.69
C SER A 91 -5.42 -0.51 6.83
N ILE A 92 -4.84 -1.44 6.07
CA ILE A 92 -3.74 -1.18 5.15
C ILE A 92 -3.83 -2.13 3.96
N LEU A 93 -3.49 -1.65 2.77
CA LEU A 93 -3.40 -2.44 1.55
C LEU A 93 -1.95 -2.41 1.08
N TRP A 94 -1.30 -3.56 1.00
CA TRP A 94 0.02 -3.69 0.40
C TRP A 94 -0.08 -4.27 -1.01
N VAL A 95 0.55 -3.59 -1.97
CA VAL A 95 0.63 -4.05 -3.36
C VAL A 95 2.08 -4.00 -3.84
N GLU A 96 2.60 -5.15 -4.26
CA GLU A 96 3.87 -5.25 -4.95
C GLU A 96 3.71 -4.79 -6.39
N HIS A 97 4.60 -3.92 -6.86
CA HIS A 97 4.76 -3.53 -8.26
C HIS A 97 6.16 -3.95 -8.74
N THR A 98 6.22 -4.65 -9.87
CA THR A 98 7.47 -5.01 -10.56
C THR A 98 7.56 -4.42 -11.98
N ASP A 99 6.51 -3.71 -12.41
CA ASP A 99 6.34 -3.15 -13.76
C ASP A 99 7.19 -1.91 -14.05
N LYS A 100 7.93 -1.37 -13.06
CA LYS A 100 8.73 -0.15 -13.18
C LYS A 100 10.24 -0.37 -13.22
N GLY A 101 10.65 -1.61 -13.52
CA GLY A 101 12.07 -2.01 -13.59
C GLY A 101 12.77 -2.08 -12.22
N ARG A 102 11.99 -2.12 -11.14
CA ARG A 102 12.45 -2.31 -9.76
C ARG A 102 11.30 -2.80 -8.91
N LEU A 103 11.62 -3.43 -7.78
CA LEU A 103 10.65 -3.84 -6.79
C LEU A 103 10.13 -2.63 -6.00
N GLU A 104 8.81 -2.48 -5.97
CA GLU A 104 8.11 -1.45 -5.19
C GLU A 104 7.03 -2.10 -4.32
N LEU A 105 7.05 -1.85 -3.01
CA LEU A 105 5.95 -2.22 -2.10
C LEU A 105 5.14 -0.95 -1.80
N ASN A 106 3.95 -0.86 -2.37
CA ASN A 106 3.05 0.28 -2.19
C ASN A 106 2.12 0.02 -1.00
N PHE A 107 1.84 1.08 -0.23
CA PHE A 107 0.88 1.10 0.87
C PHE A 107 -0.04 2.31 0.80
#